data_AF-A0A5K0X8V2-F1
#
_entry.id   AF-A0A5K0X8V2-F1
#
_cell.length_a   1.000
_cell.length_b   1.000
_cell.length_c   1.000
_cell.angle_alpha   90.00
_cell.angle_beta   90.00
_cell.angle_gamma   90.00
#
_symmetry.space_group_name_H-M   'P 1'
#
loop_
_entity.id
_entity.type
_entity.pdbx_description
1 polymer ?
#
loop_
_entity_poly.entity_id
_entity_poly.type
_entity_poly.pdbx_seq_one_letter_code
_entity_poly.pdbx_strand_id
1 'polypeptide(L)' 'ANIQGNVPGGSPLAGKLFLVMGAGGAGKSLAYGAKQKGARIVVANRTY' A
#
# COMPACT_ATOMS: atom_id res chain seq x y z
N ALA A 1 -8.75 -13.27 9.08
CA ALA A 1 -9.53 -12.13 8.55
C ALA A 1 -9.76 -12.36 7.06
N ASN A 2 -11.02 -12.38 6.61
CA ASN A 2 -11.33 -12.50 5.18
C ASN A 2 -11.11 -11.12 4.52
N ILE A 3 -10.16 -11.02 3.58
CA ILE A 3 -9.79 -9.77 2.89
C ILE A 3 -10.47 -9.60 1.52
N GLN A 4 -11.63 -10.22 1.30
CA GLN A 4 -12.39 -10.08 0.05
C GLN A 4 -12.94 -8.65 -0.12
N GLY A 5 -12.10 -7.79 -0.69
CA GLY A 5 -12.49 -6.51 -1.26
C GLY A 5 -13.09 -6.75 -2.63
N ASN A 6 -14.38 -6.49 -2.77
CA ASN A 6 -15.08 -6.28 -4.04
C ASN A 6 -14.17 -5.62 -5.10
N VAL A 7 -14.01 -6.19 -6.29
CA VAL A 7 -13.40 -5.49 -7.43
C VAL A 7 -14.15 -5.75 -8.74
N PRO A 8 -15.05 -4.82 -9.10
CA PRO A 8 -15.41 -4.54 -10.49
C PRO A 8 -14.19 -3.92 -11.19
N GLY A 9 -13.62 -4.58 -12.20
CA GLY A 9 -12.71 -4.05 -13.24
C GLY A 9 -11.38 -3.36 -12.86
N GLY A 10 -11.20 -2.89 -11.62
CA GLY A 10 -10.09 -2.03 -11.22
C GLY A 10 -9.22 -2.61 -10.10
N SER A 11 -8.09 -1.94 -9.81
CA SER A 11 -7.18 -2.34 -8.73
C SER A 11 -7.86 -2.26 -7.35
N PRO A 12 -7.79 -3.32 -6.51
CA PRO A 12 -8.33 -3.31 -5.14
C PRO A 12 -7.76 -2.23 -4.22
N LEU A 13 -6.65 -1.60 -4.62
CA LEU A 13 -5.91 -0.60 -3.86
C LEU A 13 -6.18 0.84 -4.33
N ALA A 14 -6.90 1.05 -5.44
CA ALA A 14 -7.16 2.37 -5.99
C ALA A 14 -7.86 3.27 -4.96
N GLY A 15 -7.29 4.45 -4.69
CA GLY A 15 -7.82 5.43 -3.73
C GLY A 15 -7.69 5.06 -2.25
N LYS A 16 -7.31 3.82 -1.93
CA LYS A 16 -7.15 3.36 -0.55
C LYS A 16 -5.84 3.84 0.06
N LEU A 17 -5.86 4.03 1.37
CA LEU A 17 -4.64 4.32 2.13
C LEU A 17 -3.87 3.02 2.36
N PHE A 18 -2.59 3.03 2.03
CA PHE A 18 -1.68 1.92 2.21
C PHE A 18 -0.53 2.37 3.13
N LEU A 19 -0.55 1.87 4.37
CA LEU A 19 0.48 2.13 5.36
C LEU A 19 1.62 1.12 5.20
N VAL A 20 2.83 1.61 5.03
CA VAL A 20 4.06 0.81 4.99
C VAL A 20 4.84 1.06 6.26
N MET A 21 5.14 -0.02 6.99
CA MET A 21 5.98 0.01 8.19
C MET A 21 7.42 -0.37 7.81
N GLY A 22 8.36 0.53 8.08
CA GLY A 22 9.78 0.38 7.77
C GLY A 22 10.16 0.86 6.36
N ALA A 23 11.31 1.54 6.26
CA ALA A 23 11.81 2.13 5.01
C ALA A 23 12.96 1.32 4.35
N GLY A 24 13.14 0.06 4.74
CA GLY A 24 14.08 -0.88 4.12
C GLY A 24 13.65 -1.32 2.71
N GLY A 25 14.42 -2.22 2.09
CA GLY A 25 14.17 -2.67 0.72
C GLY A 25 12.76 -3.26 0.50
N ALA A 26 12.27 -4.06 1.44
CA ALA A 26 10.93 -4.63 1.38
C ALA A 26 9.81 -3.59 1.53
N GLY A 27 9.97 -2.60 2.41
CA GLY A 27 9.00 -1.52 2.56
C GLY A 27 8.89 -0.67 1.29
N LYS A 28 10.04 -0.33 0.70
CA LYS A 28 10.08 0.43 -0.56
C LYS A 28 9.43 -0.32 -1.73
N SER A 29 9.62 -1.63 -1.85
CA SER A 29 9.02 -2.41 -2.95
C SER A 29 7.49 -2.49 -2.83
N LEU A 30 6.97 -2.66 -1.60
CA LEU A 30 5.53 -2.64 -1.34
C LEU A 30 4.92 -1.27 -1.61
N ALA A 31 5.57 -0.19 -1.15
CA ALA A 31 5.14 1.18 -1.45
C ALA A 31 5.09 1.42 -2.97
N TYR A 32 6.11 1.00 -3.70
CA TYR A 32 6.17 1.19 -5.14
C TYR A 32 5.02 0.48 -5.87
N GLY A 33 4.79 -0.81 -5.57
CA GLY A 33 3.68 -1.57 -6.17
C GLY A 33 2.30 -1.02 -5.80
N ALA A 34 2.11 -0.55 -4.56
CA ALA A 34 0.87 0.08 -4.14
C ALA A 34 0.64 1.41 -4.89
N LYS A 35 1.69 2.20 -5.15
CA LYS A 35 1.59 3.50 -5.85
C LYS A 35 1.16 3.30 -7.29
N GLN A 36 1.78 2.34 -7.98
CA GLN A 36 1.40 1.95 -9.34
C GLN A 36 -0.07 1.50 -9.44
N LYS A 37 -0.59 0.91 -8.36
CA LYS A 37 -1.98 0.46 -8.23
C LYS A 37 -2.97 1.55 -7.79
N GLY A 38 -2.53 2.81 -7.75
CA GLY A 38 -3.37 3.96 -7.43
C GLY A 38 -3.61 4.18 -5.93
N ALA A 39 -2.79 3.58 -5.06
CA ALA A 39 -2.91 3.78 -3.62
C ALA A 39 -2.36 5.15 -3.19
N ARG A 40 -2.92 5.66 -2.09
CA ARG A 40 -2.32 6.73 -1.29
C ARG A 40 -1.40 6.08 -0.27
N ILE A 41 -0.18 6.59 -0.10
CA ILE A 41 0.86 5.89 0.66
C ILE A 41 1.38 6.74 1.79
N VAL A 42 1.53 6.10 2.96
CA VAL A 42 2.27 6.63 4.10
C VAL A 42 3.34 5.60 4.45
N VAL A 43 4.60 6.05 4.53
CA VAL A 43 5.72 5.23 4.99
C VAL A 43 6.07 5.68 6.40
N ALA A 44 5.86 4.82 7.39
CA ALA A 44 6.26 5.07 8.75
C ALA A 44 7.59 4.35 9.01
N ASN A 45 8.63 5.11 9.35
CA ASN A 45 9.89 4.57 9.84
C ASN A 45 10.06 4.94 11.31
N ARG A 46 10.90 4.20 12.03
CA ARG A 46 11.26 4.55 13.41
C ARG A 46 12.16 5.78 13.39
N THR A 47 11.56 6.96 13.43
CA THR A 47 12.25 8.22 13.76
C THR A 47 11.21 9.20 14.30
N TYR A 48 10.66 8.80 15.44
CA TYR A 48 10.37 9.68 16.56
C TYR A 48 11.16 9.13 17.74
#